data_AF-A0A7X6ZZE3-F1
#
_entry.id   AF-A0A7X6ZZE3-F1
#
_cell.length_a   1.000
_cell.length_b   1.000
_cell.length_c   1.000
_cell.angle_alpha   90.00
_cell.angle_beta   90.00
_cell.angle_gamma   90.00
#
_symmetry.space_group_name_H-M   'P 1'
#
loop_
_entity.id
_entity.type
_entity.pdbx_description
1 polymer ?
#
loop_
_entity_poly.entity_id
_entity_poly.type
_entity_poly.pdbx_seq_one_letter_code
_entity_poly.pdbx_strand_id
1 'polypeptide(L)'
;IRVNGIIALNLRDDDELISVKVTDGTKQILLAANNGKAILFKETDVRSMGRTATGVRGMNVPEKDFLIGANIMDNSDQEVLVVTEKGYGKRTALAEYRIQNRGGKGVKTLNVTAKNGQLVALRAVNADEDLIVSTDMGIAIRVAIQDISKIGRNTQGVRIIKLRADQSVATTAIVPHEDEEPAEAVEKETGTQEALELNNQLNQKQPEEITLSPLEDEKEDNKTITKDSIFEEE
;
A
#
# COMPACT_ATOMS: atom_id res chain seq x y z
N ILE A 1 -15.99 -16.43 -19.82
CA ILE A 1 -15.62 -16.02 -18.44
C ILE A 1 -16.90 -15.54 -17.76
N ARG A 2 -17.25 -16.02 -16.55
CA ARG A 2 -18.45 -15.54 -15.83
C ARG A 2 -18.17 -14.14 -15.29
N VAL A 3 -19.08 -13.20 -15.50
CA VAL A 3 -18.90 -11.77 -15.12
C VAL A 3 -18.96 -11.55 -13.61
N ASN A 4 -19.68 -12.41 -12.87
CA ASN A 4 -20.02 -12.17 -11.46
C ASN A 4 -18.94 -12.63 -10.45
N GLY A 5 -17.74 -12.97 -10.91
CA GLY A 5 -16.69 -13.49 -10.05
C GLY A 5 -17.04 -14.85 -9.42
N ILE A 6 -16.07 -15.43 -8.70
CA ILE A 6 -16.24 -16.70 -8.00
C ILE A 6 -15.47 -16.65 -6.66
N ILE A 7 -15.99 -17.26 -5.60
CA ILE A 7 -15.34 -17.24 -4.26
C ILE A 7 -13.96 -17.93 -4.34
N ALA A 8 -12.90 -17.27 -3.89
CA ALA A 8 -11.55 -17.84 -3.89
C ALA A 8 -11.13 -18.42 -2.52
N LEU A 9 -11.61 -17.80 -1.43
CA LEU A 9 -11.47 -18.24 -0.05
C LEU A 9 -12.62 -17.65 0.79
N ASN A 10 -12.86 -18.21 1.98
CA ASN A 10 -13.73 -17.60 2.98
C ASN A 10 -12.90 -16.73 3.93
N LEU A 11 -13.23 -15.43 4.02
CA LEU A 11 -12.66 -14.49 4.99
C LEU A 11 -13.60 -14.32 6.18
N ARG A 12 -13.03 -13.95 7.34
CA ARG A 12 -13.82 -13.47 8.48
C ARG A 12 -14.12 -11.99 8.30
N ASP A 13 -15.08 -11.47 9.06
CA ASP A 13 -15.51 -10.08 8.95
C ASP A 13 -14.39 -9.08 9.29
N ASP A 14 -13.40 -9.50 10.06
CA ASP A 14 -12.23 -8.73 10.51
C ASP A 14 -10.95 -9.03 9.71
N ASP A 15 -11.06 -9.70 8.55
CA ASP A 15 -9.91 -10.15 7.77
C ASP A 15 -9.97 -9.67 6.31
N GLU A 16 -8.80 -9.45 5.72
CA GLU A 16 -8.65 -8.91 4.37
C GLU A 16 -7.59 -9.67 3.58
N LEU A 17 -7.84 -9.82 2.28
CA LEU A 17 -6.87 -10.44 1.38
C LEU A 17 -5.82 -9.41 0.95
N ILE A 18 -4.61 -9.53 1.50
CA ILE A 18 -3.51 -8.59 1.21
C ILE A 18 -2.69 -8.93 -0.03
N SER A 19 -2.55 -10.22 -0.38
CA SER A 19 -1.67 -10.65 -1.47
C SER A 19 -2.01 -12.05 -1.96
N VAL A 20 -1.89 -12.24 -3.28
CA VAL A 20 -1.98 -13.55 -3.93
C VAL A 20 -0.69 -13.80 -4.69
N LYS A 21 -0.13 -15.00 -4.53
CA LYS A 21 1.09 -15.43 -5.22
C LYS A 21 0.88 -16.86 -5.74
N VAL A 22 1.43 -17.14 -6.91
CA VAL A 22 1.44 -18.48 -7.52
C VAL A 22 2.69 -19.20 -7.07
N THR A 23 2.55 -20.48 -6.77
CA THR A 23 3.62 -21.34 -6.28
C THR A 23 3.54 -22.73 -6.94
N ASP A 24 4.62 -23.50 -6.89
CA ASP A 24 4.77 -24.79 -7.59
C ASP A 24 4.98 -25.99 -6.64
N GLY A 25 4.84 -25.79 -5.33
CA GLY A 25 5.05 -26.82 -4.30
C GLY A 25 6.48 -26.90 -3.77
N THR A 26 7.45 -26.18 -4.37
CA THR A 26 8.86 -26.20 -3.95
C THR A 26 9.31 -24.92 -3.26
N LYS A 27 8.44 -23.91 -3.20
CA LYS A 27 8.83 -22.56 -2.80
C LYS A 27 8.87 -22.38 -1.29
N GLN A 28 9.51 -21.29 -0.87
CA GLN A 28 9.47 -20.82 0.51
C GLN A 28 8.60 -19.56 0.59
N ILE A 29 7.82 -19.46 1.66
CA ILE A 29 6.89 -18.36 1.89
C ILE A 29 7.46 -17.49 3.01
N LEU A 30 7.70 -16.23 2.70
CA LEU A 30 8.12 -15.20 3.64
C LEU A 30 6.95 -14.27 3.95
N LEU A 31 6.48 -14.30 5.20
CA LEU A 31 5.45 -13.40 5.71
C LEU A 31 6.06 -12.36 6.63
N ALA A 32 5.53 -11.15 6.61
CA ALA A 32 5.97 -10.05 7.46
C ALA A 32 4.79 -9.38 8.16
N ALA A 33 5.03 -8.91 9.38
CA ALA A 33 4.09 -8.10 10.15
C ALA A 33 4.63 -6.68 10.34
N ASN A 34 3.72 -5.72 10.52
CA ASN A 34 4.01 -4.29 10.73
C ASN A 34 4.97 -4.02 11.91
N ASN A 35 4.97 -4.89 12.92
CA ASN A 35 5.87 -4.81 14.09
C ASN A 35 7.35 -5.16 13.82
N GLY A 36 7.73 -5.41 12.57
CA GLY A 36 9.12 -5.70 12.20
C GLY A 36 9.54 -7.16 12.43
N LYS A 37 8.58 -8.08 12.54
CA LYS A 37 8.83 -9.53 12.52
C LYS A 37 8.51 -10.14 11.16
N ALA A 38 9.25 -11.17 10.80
CA ALA A 38 9.00 -11.98 9.62
C ALA A 38 9.16 -13.47 9.93
N ILE A 39 8.44 -14.33 9.21
CA ILE A 39 8.55 -15.78 9.28
C ILE A 39 8.77 -16.36 7.89
N LEU A 40 9.73 -17.27 7.78
CA LEU A 40 10.03 -18.02 6.56
C LEU A 40 9.71 -19.49 6.82
N PHE A 41 8.86 -20.10 5.99
CA PHE A 41 8.51 -21.52 6.07
C PHE A 41 8.34 -22.11 4.67
N LYS A 42 8.33 -23.44 4.56
CA LYS A 42 8.18 -24.12 3.27
C LYS A 42 6.71 -24.17 2.87
N GLU A 43 6.43 -24.01 1.58
CA GLU A 43 5.07 -24.14 1.07
C GLU A 43 4.46 -25.52 1.39
N THR A 44 5.27 -26.57 1.43
CA THR A 44 4.85 -27.94 1.79
C THR A 44 4.21 -28.05 3.18
N ASP A 45 4.43 -27.07 4.07
CA ASP A 45 3.81 -27.01 5.39
C ASP A 45 2.34 -26.51 5.33
N VAL A 46 1.89 -26.11 4.14
CA VAL A 46 0.53 -25.69 3.82
C VAL A 46 -0.12 -26.77 2.97
N ARG A 47 -1.16 -27.40 3.51
CA ARG A 47 -1.97 -28.36 2.76
C ARG A 47 -2.82 -27.64 1.70
N SER A 48 -2.99 -28.27 0.54
CA SER A 48 -3.97 -27.83 -0.46
C SER A 48 -5.39 -27.90 0.10
N MET A 49 -6.21 -26.91 -0.23
CA MET A 49 -7.61 -26.80 0.23
C MET A 49 -8.49 -26.27 -0.90
N GLY A 50 -9.79 -26.55 -0.81
CA GLY A 50 -10.78 -26.01 -1.75
C GLY A 50 -11.04 -24.51 -1.53
N ARG A 51 -11.69 -23.89 -2.52
CA ARG A 51 -11.97 -22.44 -2.57
C ARG A 51 -12.91 -21.91 -1.47
N THR A 52 -13.63 -22.79 -0.79
CA THR A 52 -14.51 -22.44 0.34
C THR A 52 -13.81 -22.56 1.69
N ALA A 53 -12.53 -22.94 1.72
CA ALA A 53 -11.78 -23.00 2.96
C ALA A 53 -11.37 -21.59 3.45
N THR A 54 -11.23 -21.45 4.76
CA THR A 54 -10.68 -20.23 5.39
C THR A 54 -9.16 -20.15 5.31
N GLY A 55 -8.49 -21.29 5.10
CA GLY A 55 -7.03 -21.37 5.08
C GLY A 55 -6.43 -21.92 6.37
N VAL A 56 -5.11 -21.79 6.49
CA VAL A 56 -4.33 -22.19 7.68
C VAL A 56 -3.44 -21.02 8.12
N ARG A 57 -3.18 -20.92 9.43
CA ARG A 57 -2.38 -19.81 9.99
C ARG A 57 -0.94 -19.81 9.45
N GLY A 58 -0.53 -18.79 8.73
CA GLY A 58 0.86 -18.62 8.27
C GLY A 58 1.82 -18.14 9.36
N MET A 59 1.42 -17.10 10.09
CA MET A 59 2.19 -16.46 11.17
C MET A 59 1.30 -16.23 12.39
N ASN A 60 1.87 -16.30 13.59
CA ASN A 60 1.20 -15.85 14.81
C ASN A 60 1.54 -14.37 15.05
N VAL A 61 0.57 -13.51 14.74
CA VAL A 61 0.66 -12.06 14.86
C VAL A 61 -0.15 -11.63 16.10
N PRO A 62 0.38 -10.77 16.98
CA PRO A 62 -0.37 -10.20 18.11
C PRO A 62 -1.59 -9.41 17.65
N GLU A 63 -2.63 -9.29 18.49
CA GLU A 63 -3.93 -8.65 18.13
C GLU A 63 -3.83 -7.21 17.61
N LYS A 64 -2.81 -6.45 18.04
CA LYS A 64 -2.60 -5.06 17.62
C LYS A 64 -1.80 -4.91 16.32
N ASP A 65 -1.27 -6.01 15.82
CA ASP A 65 -0.36 -6.07 14.69
C ASP A 65 -1.05 -6.81 13.53
N PHE A 66 -0.62 -6.56 12.30
CA PHE A 66 -1.21 -7.17 11.12
C PHE A 66 -0.12 -7.57 10.12
N LEU A 67 -0.48 -8.48 9.20
CA LEU A 67 0.41 -8.87 8.11
C LEU A 67 0.46 -7.77 7.05
N ILE A 68 1.66 -7.44 6.60
CA ILE A 68 1.89 -6.41 5.57
C ILE A 68 2.14 -7.01 4.18
N GLY A 69 2.38 -8.32 4.10
CA GLY A 69 2.54 -9.00 2.83
C GLY A 69 3.11 -10.41 2.92
N ALA A 70 2.93 -11.15 1.83
CA ALA A 70 3.55 -12.43 1.56
C ALA A 70 4.45 -12.34 0.31
N ASN A 71 5.65 -12.90 0.41
CA ASN A 71 6.58 -13.01 -0.70
C ASN A 71 7.01 -14.47 -0.88
N ILE A 72 7.23 -14.85 -2.13
CA ILE A 72 7.69 -16.18 -2.51
C ILE A 72 9.19 -16.10 -2.77
N MET A 73 9.95 -16.93 -2.07
CA MET A 73 11.40 -17.03 -2.21
C MET A 73 11.76 -18.33 -2.94
N ASP A 74 12.55 -18.19 -3.99
CA ASP A 74 12.90 -19.27 -4.91
C ASP A 74 14.42 -19.52 -4.92
N ASN A 75 15.23 -18.47 -4.78
CA ASN A 75 16.68 -18.55 -4.84
C ASN A 75 17.30 -18.02 -3.53
N SER A 76 18.32 -18.71 -3.02
CA SER A 76 19.13 -18.28 -1.87
C SER A 76 19.81 -16.93 -2.05
N ASP A 77 20.05 -16.53 -3.30
CA ASP A 77 20.74 -15.28 -3.63
C ASP A 77 19.83 -14.04 -3.55
N GLN A 78 18.51 -14.24 -3.41
CA GLN A 78 17.57 -13.13 -3.29
C GLN A 78 17.82 -12.31 -2.02
N GLU A 79 17.50 -11.03 -2.13
CA GLU A 79 17.55 -10.11 -1.00
C GLU A 79 16.15 -9.73 -0.57
N VAL A 80 16.01 -9.48 0.72
CA VAL A 80 14.77 -8.99 1.33
C VAL A 80 14.93 -7.51 1.58
N LEU A 81 14.19 -6.71 0.81
CA LEU A 81 14.01 -5.29 1.06
C LEU A 81 12.93 -5.10 2.12
N VAL A 82 13.22 -4.23 3.09
CA VAL A 82 12.24 -3.71 4.03
C VAL A 82 12.19 -2.19 3.95
N VAL A 83 10.98 -1.63 4.04
CA VAL A 83 10.72 -0.18 4.06
C VAL A 83 9.77 0.15 5.21
N THR A 84 10.03 1.26 5.88
CA THR A 84 9.24 1.75 7.02
C THR A 84 8.41 2.99 6.67
N GLU A 85 7.41 3.28 7.49
CA GLU A 85 6.50 4.42 7.30
C GLU A 85 7.23 5.76 7.22
N LYS A 86 8.39 5.91 7.89
CA LYS A 86 9.19 7.16 7.90
C LYS A 86 10.34 7.18 6.88
N GLY A 87 10.28 6.33 5.85
CA GLY A 87 11.25 6.35 4.76
C GLY A 87 12.61 5.74 5.12
N TYR A 88 12.68 4.87 6.12
CA TYR A 88 13.85 4.05 6.37
C TYR A 88 13.72 2.74 5.61
N GLY A 89 14.85 2.19 5.20
CA GLY A 89 14.88 0.88 4.55
C GLY A 89 16.25 0.24 4.64
N LYS A 90 16.27 -1.03 4.26
CA LYS A 90 17.49 -1.83 4.12
C LYS A 90 17.22 -3.07 3.29
N ARG A 91 18.28 -3.63 2.74
CA ARG A 91 18.30 -4.96 2.16
C ARG A 91 18.98 -5.92 3.12
N THR A 92 18.51 -7.16 3.15
CA THR A 92 19.16 -8.22 3.91
C THR A 92 19.13 -9.50 3.09
N ALA A 93 20.25 -10.23 3.03
CA ALA A 93 20.31 -11.48 2.29
C ALA A 93 19.30 -12.50 2.82
N LEU A 94 18.63 -13.24 1.92
CA LEU A 94 17.67 -14.28 2.32
C LEU A 94 18.31 -15.33 3.23
N ALA A 95 19.60 -15.65 3.03
CA ALA A 95 20.34 -16.60 3.85
C ALA A 95 20.36 -16.26 5.36
N GLU A 96 20.14 -15.01 5.75
CA GLU A 96 20.00 -14.65 7.17
C GLU A 96 18.68 -15.14 7.78
N TYR A 97 17.65 -15.39 6.97
CA TYR A 97 16.35 -15.86 7.41
C TYR A 97 16.34 -17.38 7.52
N ARG A 98 16.51 -17.88 8.75
CA ARG A 98 16.30 -19.30 9.03
C ARG A 98 14.85 -19.71 8.75
N ILE A 99 14.68 -20.89 8.17
CA ILE A 99 13.37 -21.55 8.06
C ILE A 99 12.85 -21.87 9.47
N GLN A 100 11.56 -21.65 9.69
CA GLN A 100 10.82 -21.94 10.91
C GLN A 100 9.57 -22.75 10.58
N ASN A 101 8.96 -23.36 11.61
CA ASN A 101 7.65 -23.98 11.45
C ASN A 101 6.57 -22.93 11.23
N ARG A 102 5.67 -23.17 10.27
CA ARG A 102 4.49 -22.34 10.01
C ARG A 102 3.68 -22.08 11.29
N GLY A 103 3.14 -20.88 11.41
CA GLY A 103 2.34 -20.45 12.56
C GLY A 103 3.16 -19.97 13.76
N GLY A 104 4.48 -19.90 13.63
CA GLY A 104 5.35 -19.26 14.62
C GLY A 104 5.21 -17.73 14.66
N LYS A 105 5.80 -17.11 15.67
CA LYS A 105 5.83 -15.63 15.83
C LYS A 105 6.80 -14.92 14.90
N GLY A 106 7.60 -15.65 14.14
CA GLY A 106 8.70 -15.09 13.34
C GLY A 106 9.92 -14.66 14.15
N VAL A 107 10.85 -14.03 13.46
CA VAL A 107 12.11 -13.46 13.93
C VAL A 107 12.15 -11.97 13.58
N LYS A 108 12.97 -11.18 14.28
CA LYS A 108 13.13 -9.75 13.98
C LYS A 108 13.76 -9.58 12.59
N THR A 109 13.06 -8.88 11.71
CA THR A 109 13.52 -8.45 10.38
C THR A 109 13.91 -6.97 10.35
N LEU A 110 13.41 -6.21 11.31
CA LEU A 110 13.65 -4.77 11.50
C LEU A 110 13.50 -4.44 12.98
N ASN A 111 14.36 -3.55 13.50
CA ASN A 111 14.16 -2.96 14.81
C ASN A 111 13.28 -1.71 14.68
N VAL A 112 11.99 -1.87 14.95
CA VAL A 112 10.99 -0.77 14.91
C VAL A 112 11.20 0.15 16.12
N THR A 113 11.27 1.45 15.85
CA THR A 113 11.46 2.53 16.82
C THR A 113 10.60 3.73 16.44
N ALA A 114 10.44 4.70 17.34
CA ALA A 114 9.75 5.95 17.01
C ALA A 114 10.42 6.74 15.87
N LYS A 115 11.71 6.51 15.60
CA LYS A 115 12.50 7.22 14.59
C LYS A 115 12.24 6.71 13.17
N ASN A 116 12.18 5.39 12.98
CA ASN A 116 11.94 4.78 11.67
C ASN A 116 10.46 4.43 11.45
N GLY A 117 9.71 4.21 12.52
CA GLY A 117 8.31 3.86 12.45
C GLY A 117 8.07 2.40 12.06
N GLN A 118 6.80 2.06 11.87
CA GLN A 118 6.37 0.68 11.58
C GLN A 118 6.84 0.21 10.20
N LEU A 119 6.93 -1.11 10.03
CA LEU A 119 7.26 -1.72 8.75
C LEU A 119 6.04 -1.63 7.83
N VAL A 120 6.21 -1.06 6.63
CA VAL A 120 5.12 -0.89 5.65
C VAL A 120 5.27 -1.81 4.45
N ALA A 121 6.50 -2.18 4.09
CA ALA A 121 6.75 -3.09 2.98
C ALA A 121 7.86 -4.09 3.31
N LEU A 122 7.64 -5.32 2.87
CA LEU A 122 8.67 -6.35 2.72
C LEU A 122 8.55 -6.92 1.31
N ARG A 123 9.65 -6.92 0.56
CA ARG A 123 9.72 -7.41 -0.82
C ARG A 123 10.97 -8.26 -1.03
N ALA A 124 10.83 -9.33 -1.80
CA ALA A 124 12.00 -9.94 -2.45
C ALA A 124 12.43 -9.01 -3.59
N VAL A 125 13.72 -8.75 -3.68
CA VAL A 125 14.31 -7.88 -4.69
C VAL A 125 15.61 -8.45 -5.23
N ASN A 126 15.95 -8.02 -6.44
CA ASN A 126 17.25 -8.20 -7.07
C ASN A 126 17.99 -6.86 -7.12
N ALA A 127 19.31 -6.90 -7.32
CA ALA A 127 20.11 -5.66 -7.34
C ALA A 127 19.79 -4.74 -8.54
N ASP A 128 19.34 -5.32 -9.65
CA ASP A 128 19.01 -4.65 -10.93
C ASP A 128 17.52 -4.25 -11.01
N GLU A 129 16.99 -3.72 -9.91
CA GLU A 129 15.60 -3.27 -9.79
C GLU A 129 15.57 -1.89 -9.15
N ASP A 130 14.46 -1.19 -9.32
CA ASP A 130 14.15 0.06 -8.65
C ASP A 130 12.99 -0.11 -7.67
N LEU A 131 13.10 0.61 -6.55
CA LEU A 131 12.02 0.85 -5.62
C LEU A 131 11.31 2.15 -5.99
N ILE A 132 10.01 2.08 -6.26
CA ILE A 132 9.14 3.26 -6.28
C ILE A 132 8.44 3.33 -4.92
N VAL A 133 8.60 4.46 -4.23
CA VAL A 133 7.90 4.77 -2.98
C VAL A 133 6.87 5.87 -3.25
N SER A 134 5.62 5.61 -2.91
CA SER A 134 4.55 6.61 -2.95
C SER A 134 4.19 7.05 -1.54
N THR A 135 4.14 8.36 -1.32
CA THR A 135 3.73 8.94 -0.04
C THR A 135 2.21 9.13 0.04
N ASP A 136 1.70 9.32 1.24
CA ASP A 136 0.31 9.73 1.52
C ASP A 136 -0.09 11.06 0.85
N MET A 137 0.88 11.92 0.57
CA MET A 137 0.70 13.18 -0.15
C MET A 137 0.83 13.06 -1.68
N GLY A 138 0.89 11.83 -2.22
CA GLY A 138 0.92 11.58 -3.67
C GLY A 138 2.27 11.82 -4.34
N ILE A 139 3.35 11.95 -3.57
CA ILE A 139 4.71 12.08 -4.12
C ILE A 139 5.26 10.69 -4.41
N ALA A 140 5.72 10.45 -5.64
CA ALA A 140 6.43 9.24 -6.03
C ALA A 140 7.93 9.50 -6.11
N ILE A 141 8.73 8.65 -5.44
CA ILE A 141 10.19 8.73 -5.41
C ILE A 141 10.73 7.39 -5.90
N ARG A 142 11.63 7.42 -6.89
CA ARG A 142 12.34 6.24 -7.37
C ARG A 142 13.71 6.16 -6.68
N VAL A 143 14.12 4.96 -6.29
CA VAL A 143 15.42 4.67 -5.66
C VAL A 143 15.94 3.37 -6.22
N ALA A 144 17.16 3.36 -6.77
CA ALA A 144 17.80 2.14 -7.21
C ALA A 144 18.03 1.19 -6.02
N ILE A 145 17.63 -0.08 -6.16
CA ILE A 145 17.76 -1.07 -5.08
C ILE A 145 19.22 -1.24 -4.68
N GLN A 146 20.15 -1.17 -5.65
CA GLN A 146 21.59 -1.25 -5.42
C GLN A 146 22.13 -0.19 -4.45
N ASP A 147 21.52 1.00 -4.39
CA ASP A 147 21.96 2.09 -3.52
C ASP A 147 21.46 1.93 -2.07
N ILE A 148 20.44 1.11 -1.87
CA ILE A 148 19.91 0.82 -0.53
C ILE A 148 20.90 -0.07 0.22
N SER A 149 21.26 0.31 1.45
CA SER A 149 22.26 -0.41 2.23
C SER A 149 21.86 -1.87 2.51
N LYS A 150 22.80 -2.79 2.23
CA LYS A 150 22.71 -4.21 2.57
C LYS A 150 23.28 -4.45 3.97
N ILE A 151 22.42 -4.66 4.96
CA ILE A 151 22.81 -4.86 6.36
C ILE A 151 21.96 -5.95 7.02
N GLY A 152 22.40 -6.45 8.16
CA GLY A 152 21.76 -7.58 8.85
C GLY A 152 20.31 -7.34 9.28
N ARG A 153 19.61 -8.42 9.60
CA ARG A 153 18.16 -8.40 9.92
C ARG A 153 17.80 -7.53 11.11
N ASN A 154 18.46 -7.70 12.25
CA ASN A 154 18.06 -7.02 13.49
C ASN A 154 18.67 -5.61 13.61
N THR A 155 18.37 -4.74 12.66
CA THR A 155 18.86 -3.36 12.58
C THR A 155 17.71 -2.40 12.26
N GLN A 156 17.91 -1.09 12.43
CA GLN A 156 16.88 -0.07 12.17
C GLN A 156 16.73 0.28 10.67
N GLY A 157 17.72 -0.07 9.84
CA GLY A 157 17.83 0.44 8.47
C GLY A 157 18.47 1.83 8.40
N VAL A 158 18.68 2.29 7.17
CA VAL A 158 19.15 3.65 6.86
C VAL A 158 18.01 4.45 6.25
N ARG A 159 18.12 5.78 6.27
CA ARG A 159 17.13 6.62 5.59
C ARG A 159 17.35 6.52 4.09
N ILE A 160 16.36 6.02 3.35
CA ILE A 160 16.40 5.89 1.89
C ILE A 160 15.69 7.05 1.19
N ILE A 161 14.68 7.64 1.85
CA ILE A 161 13.99 8.84 1.38
C ILE A 161 13.81 9.81 2.54
N LYS A 162 13.84 11.12 2.24
CA LYS A 162 13.57 12.16 3.23
C LYS A 162 12.13 12.60 3.12
N LEU A 163 11.33 12.24 4.13
CA LEU A 163 9.95 12.69 4.28
C LEU A 163 9.89 13.92 5.19
N ARG A 164 8.87 14.77 4.98
CA ARG A 164 8.50 15.80 5.95
C ARG A 164 7.93 15.15 7.23
N ALA A 165 7.80 15.92 8.30
CA ALA A 165 7.35 15.38 9.60
C ALA A 165 5.90 14.87 9.58
N ASP A 166 5.08 15.37 8.67
CA ASP A 166 3.66 15.08 8.45
C ASP A 166 3.41 14.08 7.31
N GLN A 167 4.47 13.54 6.70
CA GLN A 167 4.37 12.61 5.56
C GLN A 167 4.77 11.20 5.96
N SER A 168 4.13 10.24 5.32
CA SER A 168 4.43 8.82 5.49
C SER A 168 4.46 8.07 4.16
N VAL A 169 5.14 6.93 4.16
CA VAL A 169 5.09 5.99 3.03
C VAL A 169 3.72 5.33 3.01
N ALA A 170 2.98 5.52 1.91
CA ALA A 170 1.68 4.90 1.70
C ALA A 170 1.80 3.54 0.99
N THR A 171 2.61 3.44 -0.06
CA THR A 171 2.81 2.18 -0.79
C THR A 171 4.18 2.13 -1.48
N THR A 172 4.57 0.92 -1.90
CA THR A 172 5.83 0.68 -2.61
C THR A 172 5.62 -0.28 -3.77
N ALA A 173 6.29 -0.04 -4.89
CA ALA A 173 6.38 -0.95 -6.03
C ALA A 173 7.84 -1.27 -6.35
N ILE A 174 8.06 -2.47 -6.89
CA ILE A 174 9.35 -2.87 -7.46
C ILE A 174 9.18 -2.89 -8.96
N VAL A 175 10.10 -2.25 -9.68
CA VAL A 175 10.11 -2.17 -11.14
C VAL A 175 11.51 -2.54 -11.66
N PRO A 176 11.66 -2.95 -12.93
CA PRO A 176 12.98 -3.10 -13.53
C PRO A 176 13.79 -1.82 -13.43
N HIS A 177 15.11 -1.94 -13.26
CA HIS A 177 15.98 -0.77 -13.21
C HIS A 177 15.90 0.01 -14.53
N GLU A 178 15.86 1.33 -14.42
CA GLU A 178 15.97 2.25 -15.54
C GLU A 178 17.10 3.21 -15.21
N ASP A 179 18.08 3.32 -16.10
CA ASP A 179 19.13 4.30 -15.98
C ASP A 179 18.49 5.70 -15.97
N GLU A 180 18.77 6.49 -14.94
CA GLU A 180 18.45 7.91 -14.98
C GLU A 180 19.37 8.55 -16.03
N GLU A 181 18.83 8.85 -17.23
CA GLU A 181 19.42 9.86 -18.10
C GLU A 181 19.67 11.10 -17.24
N PRO A 182 20.90 11.64 -17.18
CA PRO A 182 21.20 12.76 -16.32
C PRO A 182 20.28 13.91 -16.70
N ALA A 183 19.28 14.19 -15.87
CA ALA A 183 18.56 15.44 -15.95
C ALA A 183 19.61 16.54 -15.89
N GLU A 184 19.62 17.40 -16.92
CA GLU A 184 20.49 18.58 -16.96
C GLU A 184 20.52 19.21 -15.58
N ALA A 185 21.72 19.43 -15.05
CA ALA A 185 21.93 19.84 -13.68
C ALA A 185 21.12 21.10 -13.35
N VAL A 186 19.94 20.92 -12.77
CA VAL A 186 19.28 21.96 -12.02
C VAL A 186 20.16 22.15 -10.79
N GLU A 187 20.79 23.32 -10.73
CA GLU A 187 21.64 23.72 -9.61
C GLU A 187 20.96 23.33 -8.31
N LYS A 188 21.71 22.69 -7.40
CA LYS A 188 21.27 22.33 -6.06
C LYS A 188 21.04 23.61 -5.26
N GLU A 189 19.95 24.32 -5.53
CA GLU A 189 19.30 25.09 -4.50
C GLU A 189 18.74 24.09 -3.49
N THR A 190 19.18 24.24 -2.26
CA THR A 190 18.72 23.43 -1.14
C THR A 190 17.26 23.81 -0.93
N GLY A 191 16.36 23.06 -1.58
CA GLY A 191 14.92 23.31 -1.57
C GLY A 191 14.36 23.22 -0.15
N THR A 192 14.39 24.34 0.55
CA THR A 192 13.52 24.59 1.69
C THR A 192 12.12 24.66 1.11
N GLN A 193 11.23 23.81 1.59
CA GLN A 193 9.85 23.86 1.18
C GLN A 193 9.23 25.09 1.85
N GLU A 194 9.21 26.21 1.14
CA GLU A 194 8.46 27.38 1.56
C GLU A 194 6.99 26.98 1.70
N ALA A 195 6.42 27.31 2.86
CA ALA A 195 4.99 27.26 3.04
C ALA A 195 4.38 28.25 2.04
N LEU A 196 3.43 27.80 1.22
CA LEU A 196 2.57 28.70 0.47
C LEU A 196 1.79 29.56 1.49
N GLU A 197 2.20 30.81 1.65
CA GLU A 197 1.37 31.80 2.33
C GLU A 197 0.12 32.01 1.49
N LEU A 198 -1.02 31.56 2.03
CA LEU A 198 -2.32 31.80 1.44
C LEU A 198 -2.59 33.30 1.53
N ASN A 199 -2.39 34.02 0.43
CA ASN A 199 -2.75 35.43 0.33
C ASN A 199 -4.27 35.58 0.57
N ASN A 200 -4.62 36.06 1.76
CA ASN A 200 -5.95 36.56 2.06
C ASN A 200 -6.19 37.86 1.28
N GLN A 201 -6.56 37.74 0.01
CA GLN A 201 -7.15 38.82 -0.79
C GLN A 201 -8.59 38.47 -1.14
N LEU A 202 -9.43 38.35 -0.11
CA LEU A 202 -10.87 38.44 -0.23
C LEU A 202 -11.34 39.53 0.73
N ASN A 203 -11.28 40.78 0.26
CA ASN A 203 -12.22 41.83 0.64
C ASN A 203 -12.05 43.04 -0.28
N GLN A 204 -12.93 43.15 -1.28
CA GLN A 204 -13.62 44.38 -1.72
C GLN A 204 -14.32 44.12 -3.07
N LYS A 205 -15.46 43.43 -3.04
CA LYS A 205 -16.56 43.71 -3.97
C LYS A 205 -17.84 43.74 -3.16
N GLN A 206 -18.48 44.91 -3.14
CA GLN A 206 -19.81 45.10 -2.59
C GLN A 206 -20.79 44.18 -3.35
N PRO A 207 -21.81 43.62 -2.69
CA PRO A 207 -22.85 42.89 -3.39
C PRO A 207 -23.71 43.87 -4.20
N GLU A 208 -23.73 43.73 -5.51
CA GLU A 208 -24.77 44.33 -6.35
C GLU A 208 -26.07 43.57 -6.12
N GLU A 209 -27.10 44.30 -5.70
CA GLU A 209 -28.45 43.80 -5.51
C GLU A 209 -29.08 43.55 -6.89
N ILE A 210 -29.25 42.27 -7.25
CA ILE A 210 -29.94 41.90 -8.48
C ILE A 210 -31.45 41.99 -8.21
N THR A 211 -32.08 43.08 -8.64
CA THR A 211 -33.55 43.18 -8.68
C THR A 211 -34.09 42.26 -9.78
N LEU A 212 -34.71 41.15 -9.38
CA LEU A 212 -35.45 40.27 -10.28
C LEU A 212 -36.75 40.97 -10.70
N SER A 213 -36.94 41.20 -11.99
CA SER A 213 -38.24 41.58 -12.55
C SER A 213 -39.20 40.39 -12.54
N PRO A 214 -40.52 40.59 -12.33
CA PRO A 214 -41.49 39.50 -12.33
C PRO A 214 -41.52 38.75 -13.67
N LEU A 215 -41.62 37.43 -13.60
CA LEU A 215 -41.88 36.55 -14.74
C LEU A 215 -43.29 36.83 -15.29
N GLU A 216 -43.40 37.04 -16.60
CA GLU A 216 -44.68 37.17 -17.30
C GLU A 216 -45.42 35.82 -17.34
N ASP A 217 -46.73 35.88 -17.09
CA ASP A 217 -47.66 34.76 -17.01
C ASP A 217 -47.71 33.90 -18.30
N GLU A 218 -47.34 32.61 -18.20
CA GLU A 218 -47.81 31.61 -19.16
C GLU A 218 -49.17 31.06 -18.74
N LYS A 219 -50.12 31.16 -19.68
CA LYS A 219 -51.54 30.87 -19.52
C LYS A 219 -51.82 29.39 -19.28
N GLU A 220 -52.88 29.18 -18.51
CA GLU A 220 -53.57 27.93 -18.23
C GLU A 220 -53.77 27.02 -19.45
N ASP A 221 -53.52 25.72 -19.27
CA ASP A 221 -54.38 24.69 -19.87
C ASP A 221 -54.63 23.58 -18.83
N ASN A 222 -55.81 23.65 -18.24
CA ASN A 222 -56.30 22.79 -17.18
C ASN A 222 -56.87 21.48 -17.78
N LYS A 223 -56.26 20.34 -17.47
CA LYS A 223 -56.94 19.03 -17.57
C LYS A 223 -56.90 18.33 -16.22
N THR A 224 -58.03 18.42 -15.52
CA THR A 224 -58.32 17.66 -14.29
C THR A 224 -58.48 16.18 -14.64
N ILE A 225 -57.68 15.31 -14.01
CA ILE A 225 -57.88 13.85 -14.03
C ILE A 225 -58.45 13.47 -12.65
N THR A 226 -59.70 13.00 -12.61
CA THR A 226 -60.37 12.53 -11.39
C THR A 226 -60.12 11.03 -11.16
N LYS A 227 -60.19 10.63 -9.88
CA LYS A 227 -59.81 9.29 -9.36
C LYS A 227 -60.64 8.10 -9.87
N ASP A 228 -61.64 8.29 -10.72
CA ASP A 228 -62.48 7.22 -11.25
C ASP A 228 -61.89 6.51 -12.48
N SER A 229 -60.74 6.96 -13.00
CA SER A 229 -60.10 6.33 -14.17
C SER A 229 -59.03 5.28 -13.83
N ILE A 230 -58.95 4.83 -12.57
CA ILE A 230 -57.83 4.01 -12.08
C ILE A 230 -58.19 2.53 -11.85
N PHE A 231 -59.46 2.11 -11.89
CA PHE A 231 -59.81 0.67 -11.80
C PHE A 231 -61.11 0.31 -12.54
N GLU A 232 -61.00 -0.14 -13.79
CA GLU A 232 -61.85 -1.21 -14.36
C GLU A 232 -60.97 -2.09 -15.26
N GLU A 233 -61.19 -3.41 -15.14
CA GLU A 233 -60.36 -4.54 -15.59
C GLU A 233 -60.33 -4.75 -17.11
N GLU A 234 -59.19 -5.25 -17.61
CA GLU A 234 -59.05 -6.62 -18.14
C GLU A 234 -57.57 -7.03 -18.27
#